data_AF-A0A820QAV7-F1
#
_entry.id   AF-A0A820QAV7-F1
#
_cell.length_a   1.000
_cell.length_b   1.000
_cell.length_c   1.000
_cell.angle_alpha   90.00
_cell.angle_beta   90.00
_cell.angle_gamma   90.00
#
_symmetry.space_group_name_H-M   'P 1'
#
loop_
_entity.id
_entity.type
_entity.pdbx_description
1 polymer ?
#
loop_
_entity_poly.entity_id
_entity_poly.type
_entity_poly.pdbx_seq_one_letter_code
_entity_poly.pdbx_strand_id
1 'polypeptide(L)'
;MDDVVFYPFSSGYRDETDSSSKRRIYRPYAAVRKHPEDNYYAHHIDGLVITVDLDSFEVEVEDHAIIPIPPKSGNYDPEGIKSPDNVPYFPDGIRKDLKPFIITQPEGPSFQIDGYQISWQKWRIRVGFNVRE
;
A
#
# COMPACT_ATOMS: atom_id res chain seq x y z
N MET A 1 20.81 5.98 -7.48
CA MET A 1 19.94 4.84 -7.87
C MET A 1 19.24 4.26 -6.65
N ASP A 2 19.85 4.35 -5.47
CA ASP A 2 19.36 3.82 -4.17
C ASP A 2 18.03 4.44 -3.65
N ASP A 3 17.57 5.50 -4.31
CA ASP A 3 16.35 6.24 -4.00
C ASP A 3 15.16 5.84 -4.89
N VAL A 4 15.37 4.99 -5.90
CA VAL A 4 14.29 4.47 -6.76
C VAL A 4 13.68 3.24 -6.11
N VAL A 5 12.36 3.24 -5.94
CA VAL A 5 11.58 2.14 -5.39
C VAL A 5 10.70 1.57 -6.51
N PHE A 6 10.81 0.26 -6.73
CA PHE A 6 9.88 -0.50 -7.56
C PHE A 6 8.86 -1.18 -6.67
N TYR A 7 7.57 -1.06 -6.99
CA TYR A 7 6.51 -1.65 -6.16
C TYR A 7 5.52 -2.44 -7.03
N PRO A 8 4.96 -3.55 -6.50
CA PRO A 8 4.36 -4.55 -7.36
C PRO A 8 2.89 -4.30 -7.73
N PHE A 9 2.59 -4.31 -9.02
CA PHE A 9 1.24 -4.45 -9.55
C PHE A 9 1.12 -5.73 -10.36
N SER A 10 -0.05 -6.38 -10.24
CA SER A 10 -0.40 -7.48 -11.12
C SER A 10 -0.46 -7.01 -12.57
N SER A 11 0.07 -7.80 -13.50
CA SER A 11 0.13 -7.47 -14.92
C SER A 11 -1.23 -7.52 -15.64
N GLY A 12 -2.18 -8.28 -15.09
CA GLY A 12 -3.43 -8.63 -15.79
C GLY A 12 -3.17 -9.46 -17.05
N TYR A 13 -4.13 -9.44 -17.97
CA TYR A 13 -4.02 -9.98 -19.33
C TYR A 13 -4.31 -8.84 -20.31
N ARG A 14 -3.31 -8.40 -21.06
CA ARG A 14 -3.46 -7.40 -22.12
C ARG A 14 -3.75 -8.09 -23.45
N ASP A 15 -2.95 -9.08 -23.81
CA ASP A 15 -3.02 -9.80 -25.08
C ASP A 15 -2.25 -11.13 -25.03
N GLU A 16 -2.17 -11.83 -26.16
CA GLU A 16 -1.56 -13.16 -26.25
C GLU A 16 -0.07 -13.19 -25.88
N THR A 17 0.64 -12.05 -25.90
CA THR A 17 2.05 -11.96 -25.52
C THR A 17 2.27 -12.02 -24.01
N ASP A 18 1.25 -11.67 -23.21
CA ASP A 18 1.29 -11.72 -21.74
C ASP A 18 0.36 -12.77 -21.12
N SER A 19 -0.10 -13.72 -21.94
CA SER A 19 -0.83 -14.90 -21.48
C SER A 19 -0.05 -15.67 -20.40
N SER A 20 -0.72 -15.98 -19.29
CA SER A 20 -0.15 -16.75 -18.17
C SER A 20 0.23 -18.19 -18.54
N SER A 21 -0.21 -18.67 -19.71
CA SER A 21 0.24 -19.96 -20.27
C SER A 21 1.62 -19.90 -20.92
N LYS A 22 2.15 -18.70 -21.19
CA LYS A 22 3.43 -18.48 -21.88
C LYS A 22 4.48 -17.82 -20.99
N ARG A 23 4.07 -16.82 -20.19
CA ARG A 23 4.97 -16.00 -19.38
C ARG A 23 4.37 -15.70 -18.02
N ARG A 24 5.22 -15.55 -17.01
CA ARG A 24 4.83 -15.09 -15.67
C ARG A 24 5.23 -13.63 -15.51
N ILE A 25 4.36 -12.72 -15.93
CA ILE A 25 4.73 -11.30 -16.01
C ILE A 25 4.41 -10.53 -14.72
N TYR A 26 5.33 -9.64 -14.40
CA TYR A 26 5.21 -8.59 -13.40
C TYR A 26 5.50 -7.23 -14.06
N ARG A 27 4.62 -6.24 -13.85
CA ARG A 27 4.83 -4.86 -14.34
C ARG A 27 4.98 -3.90 -13.15
N PRO A 28 6.22 -3.67 -12.66
CA PRO A 28 6.45 -2.67 -11.62
C PRO A 28 6.07 -1.28 -12.11
N TYR A 29 5.60 -0.47 -11.18
CA TYR A 29 5.81 0.97 -11.28
C TYR A 29 7.05 1.37 -10.51
N ALA A 30 7.62 2.50 -10.90
CA ALA A 30 8.78 3.10 -10.26
C ALA A 30 8.40 4.44 -9.61
N ALA A 31 9.00 4.72 -8.47
CA ALA A 31 8.88 5.99 -7.78
C ALA A 31 10.22 6.37 -7.16
N VAL A 32 10.38 7.64 -6.80
CA VAL A 32 11.55 8.13 -6.07
C VAL A 32 11.16 8.39 -4.61
N ARG A 33 12.01 8.03 -3.66
CA ARG A 33 11.90 8.52 -2.28
C ARG A 33 12.96 9.59 -2.04
N LYS A 34 12.64 10.66 -1.32
CA LYS A 34 13.64 11.69 -0.97
C LYS A 34 14.51 11.32 0.23
N HIS A 35 14.01 10.41 1.08
CA HIS A 35 14.69 9.86 2.25
C HIS A 35 14.06 8.51 2.62
N PRO A 36 14.67 7.70 3.51
CA PRO A 36 14.19 6.34 3.80
C PRO A 36 12.72 6.23 4.22
N GLU A 37 12.22 7.21 4.98
CA GLU A 37 10.84 7.26 5.49
C GLU A 37 9.85 8.03 4.59
N ASP A 38 10.28 8.48 3.40
CA ASP A 38 9.43 9.28 2.52
C ASP A 38 8.37 8.40 1.85
N ASN A 39 7.17 8.93 1.72
CA ASN A 39 6.08 8.29 0.99
C ASN A 39 6.35 8.37 -0.51
N TYR A 40 7.07 7.39 -1.04
CA TYR A 40 7.42 7.31 -2.47
C TYR A 40 6.19 7.31 -3.39
N TYR A 41 5.00 6.93 -2.92
CA TYR A 41 3.77 7.07 -3.72
C TYR A 41 3.43 8.53 -4.08
N ALA A 42 4.07 9.53 -3.46
CA ALA A 42 3.95 10.93 -3.86
C ALA A 42 4.82 11.30 -5.08
N HIS A 43 5.71 10.41 -5.52
CA HIS A 43 6.82 10.72 -6.43
C HIS A 43 6.95 9.69 -7.56
N HIS A 44 5.83 9.40 -8.22
CA HIS A 44 5.79 8.46 -9.35
C HIS A 44 6.69 8.90 -10.51
N ILE A 45 7.40 7.93 -11.09
CA ILE A 45 8.08 8.08 -12.37
C ILE A 45 7.10 7.59 -13.45
N ASP A 46 6.51 8.54 -14.17
CA ASP A 46 5.52 8.28 -15.21
C ASP A 46 6.18 8.25 -16.61
N GLY A 47 5.48 7.73 -17.60
CA GLY A 47 5.97 7.56 -18.96
C GLY A 47 6.78 6.27 -19.20
N LEU A 48 7.07 5.50 -18.14
CA LEU A 48 7.78 4.23 -18.23
C LEU A 48 6.83 3.03 -18.05
N VAL A 49 6.96 2.05 -18.94
CA VAL A 49 6.39 0.71 -18.76
C VAL A 49 7.54 -0.28 -18.64
N ILE A 50 7.65 -0.91 -17.48
CA ILE A 50 8.65 -1.94 -17.21
C ILE A 50 7.93 -3.28 -17.14
N THR A 51 8.35 -4.21 -17.99
CA THR A 51 7.82 -5.59 -18.01
C THR A 51 8.94 -6.53 -17.59
N VAL A 52 8.70 -7.29 -16.52
CA VAL A 52 9.62 -8.31 -16.02
C VAL A 52 8.97 -9.67 -16.21
N ASP A 53 9.68 -10.57 -16.89
CA ASP A 53 9.33 -11.98 -16.87
C ASP A 53 9.94 -12.62 -15.62
N LEU A 54 9.10 -13.11 -14.71
CA LEU A 54 9.54 -13.68 -13.44
C LEU A 54 10.15 -15.08 -13.59
N ASP A 55 9.98 -15.75 -14.74
CA ASP A 55 10.55 -17.07 -14.97
C ASP A 55 11.95 -16.96 -15.60
N SER A 56 12.14 -16.05 -16.58
CA SER A 56 13.44 -15.84 -17.25
C SER A 56 14.30 -14.73 -16.62
N PHE A 57 13.69 -13.86 -15.81
CA PHE A 57 14.29 -12.62 -15.30
C PHE A 57 14.69 -11.61 -16.39
N GLU A 58 14.13 -11.73 -17.59
CA GLU A 58 14.28 -10.72 -18.64
C GLU A 58 13.46 -9.47 -18.32
N VAL A 59 14.04 -8.30 -18.63
CA VAL A 59 13.45 -6.99 -18.40
C VAL A 59 13.29 -6.25 -19.73
N GLU A 60 12.06 -5.87 -20.04
CA GLU A 60 11.70 -5.02 -21.17
C GLU A 60 11.31 -3.64 -20.63
N VAL A 61 11.79 -2.57 -21.27
CA VAL A 61 11.50 -1.19 -20.87
C VAL A 61 11.00 -0.41 -22.07
N GLU A 62 9.81 0.15 -21.95
CA GLU A 62 9.25 1.11 -22.89
C GLU A 62 9.24 2.50 -22.24
N ASP A 63 9.88 3.48 -22.89
CA ASP A 63 9.89 4.89 -22.46
C ASP A 63 9.09 5.72 -23.46
N HIS A 64 7.91 6.15 -23.03
CA HIS A 64 6.92 6.84 -23.87
C HIS A 64 7.01 8.37 -23.74
N ALA A 65 7.49 8.88 -22.61
CA ALA A 65 7.59 10.32 -22.35
C ALA A 65 8.41 10.63 -21.11
N ILE A 66 9.08 11.79 -21.11
CA ILE A 66 9.66 12.38 -19.91
C ILE A 66 8.59 13.23 -19.22
N ILE A 67 8.01 12.71 -18.13
CA ILE A 67 7.03 13.41 -17.32
C ILE A 67 7.70 13.87 -16.01
N PRO A 68 7.59 15.16 -15.62
CA PRO A 68 8.15 15.63 -14.35
C PRO A 68 7.58 14.88 -13.15
N ILE A 69 8.47 14.38 -12.29
CA ILE A 69 8.09 13.74 -11.02
C ILE A 69 7.39 14.79 -10.13
N PRO A 70 6.25 14.47 -9.51
CA PRO A 70 5.58 15.40 -8.61
C PRO A 70 6.53 15.83 -7.47
N PRO A 71 6.72 17.15 -7.24
CA PRO A 71 7.83 17.63 -6.42
C PRO A 71 7.53 17.61 -4.92
N LYS A 72 6.26 17.58 -4.51
CA LYS A 72 5.87 17.64 -3.09
C LYS A 72 5.69 16.26 -2.50
N SER A 73 6.13 16.09 -1.26
CA SER A 73 5.95 14.85 -0.51
C SER A 73 4.50 14.69 -0.07
N GLY A 74 4.11 13.47 0.28
CA GLY A 74 2.77 13.09 0.74
C GLY A 74 2.82 12.31 2.05
N ASN A 75 3.68 12.74 2.96
CA ASN A 75 3.92 12.11 4.25
C ASN A 75 2.76 12.40 5.22
N TYR A 76 2.35 11.36 5.94
CA TYR A 76 1.18 11.37 6.83
C TYR A 76 1.55 11.15 8.30
N ASP A 77 2.84 11.09 8.62
CA ASP A 77 3.32 11.10 9.99
C ASP A 77 3.22 12.52 10.61
N PRO A 78 3.22 12.64 11.96
CA PRO A 78 3.03 13.91 12.63
C PRO A 78 4.05 15.01 12.29
N GLU A 79 5.28 14.66 11.89
CA GLU A 79 6.30 15.63 11.50
C GLU A 79 6.22 15.96 10.01
N GLY A 80 6.04 14.95 9.16
CA GLY A 80 5.93 15.10 7.71
C GLY A 80 4.82 16.07 7.30
N ILE A 81 3.65 16.00 7.95
CA ILE A 81 2.53 16.90 7.63
C ILE A 81 2.79 18.38 7.94
N LYS A 82 3.78 18.69 8.80
CA LYS A 82 4.16 20.07 9.15
C LYS A 82 5.18 20.65 8.17
N SER A 83 5.62 19.92 7.15
CA SER A 83 6.56 20.43 6.17
C SER A 83 5.83 21.23 5.08
N PRO A 84 6.31 22.44 4.70
CA PRO A 84 5.75 23.21 3.59
C PRO A 84 5.92 22.52 2.22
N ASP A 85 6.86 21.56 2.12
CA ASP A 85 7.11 20.73 0.95
C ASP A 85 6.20 19.49 0.89
N ASN A 86 5.27 19.35 1.84
CA ASN A 86 4.28 18.27 1.91
C ASN A 86 2.90 18.73 1.38
N VAL A 87 2.09 17.77 0.91
CA VAL A 87 0.66 17.99 0.63
C VAL A 87 -0.15 16.83 1.21
N PRO A 88 -1.17 17.11 2.06
CA PRO A 88 -1.52 18.41 2.62
C PRO A 88 -0.46 18.96 3.60
N TYR A 89 -0.46 20.28 3.80
CA TYR A 89 0.42 20.99 4.73
C TYR A 89 -0.37 21.50 5.94
N PHE A 90 -0.03 21.00 7.13
CA PHE A 90 -0.65 21.33 8.40
C PHE A 90 0.41 21.90 9.36
N PRO A 91 0.71 23.22 9.31
CA PRO A 91 1.76 23.83 10.12
C PRO A 91 1.55 23.66 11.63
N ASP A 92 0.30 23.67 12.09
CA ASP A 92 -0.05 23.51 13.50
C ASP A 92 -0.05 22.03 13.96
N GLY A 93 0.19 21.09 13.03
CA GLY A 93 0.22 19.65 13.27
C GLY A 93 -1.18 19.03 13.44
N ILE A 94 -1.23 17.97 14.25
CA ILE A 94 -2.46 17.20 14.50
C ILE A 94 -3.47 17.99 15.33
N ARG A 95 -4.75 17.63 15.18
CA ARG A 95 -5.87 18.15 15.98
C ARG A 95 -5.68 17.84 17.47
N LYS A 96 -6.01 18.81 18.32
CA LYS A 96 -5.86 18.74 19.80
C LYS A 96 -7.20 18.83 20.55
N ASP A 97 -8.30 18.90 19.82
CA ASP A 97 -9.66 19.17 20.33
C ASP A 97 -10.51 17.90 20.50
N LEU A 98 -9.97 16.72 20.17
CA LEU A 98 -10.66 15.46 20.38
C LEU A 98 -10.80 15.15 21.88
N LYS A 99 -12.04 15.04 22.35
CA LYS A 99 -12.35 14.62 23.73
C LYS A 99 -12.28 13.08 23.84
N PRO A 100 -11.88 12.53 25.00
CA PRO A 100 -11.87 11.08 25.21
C PRO A 100 -13.27 10.47 25.06
N PHE A 101 -13.34 9.28 24.46
CA PHE A 101 -14.52 8.42 24.44
C PHE A 101 -14.19 7.09 25.13
N ILE A 102 -14.99 6.71 26.13
CA ILE A 102 -14.70 5.58 27.01
C ILE A 102 -15.78 4.51 26.84
N ILE A 103 -15.39 3.32 26.38
CA ILE A 103 -16.26 2.14 26.24
C ILE A 103 -15.86 1.14 27.34
N THR A 104 -16.81 0.66 28.14
CA THR A 104 -16.58 -0.35 29.19
C THR A 104 -17.66 -1.44 29.18
N GLN A 105 -17.28 -2.65 29.58
CA GLN A 105 -18.20 -3.76 29.87
C GLN A 105 -17.84 -4.30 31.26
N PRO A 106 -18.47 -3.80 32.34
CA PRO A 106 -18.09 -4.15 33.72
C PRO A 106 -18.16 -5.65 34.02
N GLU A 107 -19.04 -6.37 33.32
CA GLU A 107 -19.23 -7.82 33.43
C GLU A 107 -18.51 -8.61 32.33
N GLY A 108 -17.65 -7.95 31.56
CA GLY A 108 -16.95 -8.54 30.42
C GLY A 108 -17.81 -8.68 29.15
N PRO A 109 -17.25 -9.29 28.10
CA PRO A 109 -17.96 -9.51 26.84
C PRO A 109 -19.03 -10.60 26.97
N SER A 110 -20.15 -10.46 26.25
CA SER A 110 -21.21 -11.47 26.21
C SER A 110 -20.89 -12.67 25.30
N PHE A 111 -19.67 -12.78 24.78
CA PHE A 111 -19.22 -13.92 23.97
C PHE A 111 -18.18 -14.73 24.74
N GLN A 112 -18.12 -16.03 24.43
CA GLN A 112 -17.10 -16.95 24.91
C GLN A 112 -16.30 -17.48 23.73
N ILE A 113 -14.99 -17.62 23.92
CA ILE A 113 -14.07 -18.21 22.94
C ILE A 113 -13.55 -19.53 23.51
N ASP A 114 -13.75 -20.61 22.74
CA ASP A 114 -13.16 -21.93 23.00
C ASP A 114 -12.38 -22.37 21.75
N GLY A 115 -11.05 -22.28 21.83
CA GLY A 115 -10.18 -22.39 20.66
C GLY A 115 -10.56 -21.34 19.60
N TYR A 116 -11.07 -21.81 18.46
CA TYR A 116 -11.55 -20.96 17.36
C TYR A 116 -13.07 -20.79 17.32
N GLN A 117 -13.80 -21.42 18.25
CA GLN A 117 -15.25 -21.31 18.31
C GLN A 117 -15.67 -20.11 19.16
N ILE A 118 -16.52 -19.26 18.60
CA ILE A 118 -17.18 -18.17 19.33
C ILE A 118 -18.62 -18.60 19.62
N SER A 119 -19.00 -18.56 20.89
CA SER A 119 -20.40 -18.62 21.32
C SER A 119 -20.83 -17.21 21.71
N TRP A 120 -21.81 -16.64 21.01
CA TRP A 120 -22.31 -15.29 21.29
C TRP A 120 -23.81 -15.22 21.07
N GLN A 121 -24.56 -14.86 22.11
CA GLN A 121 -26.02 -14.92 22.08
C GLN A 121 -26.48 -16.34 21.65
N LYS A 122 -27.31 -16.43 20.61
CA LYS A 122 -27.80 -17.69 20.04
C LYS A 122 -26.88 -18.28 18.96
N TRP A 123 -25.77 -17.60 18.64
CA TRP A 123 -24.85 -18.00 17.58
C TRP A 123 -23.70 -18.85 18.11
N ARG A 124 -23.29 -19.81 17.28
CA ARG A 124 -22.04 -20.56 17.41
C ARG A 124 -21.35 -20.55 16.06
N ILE A 125 -20.18 -19.93 16.00
CA ILE A 125 -19.39 -19.77 14.77
C ILE A 125 -17.95 -20.21 15.02
N ARG A 126 -17.21 -20.55 13.96
CA ARG A 126 -15.77 -20.80 14.03
C ARG A 126 -15.03 -19.77 13.19
N VAL A 127 -13.99 -19.17 13.76
CA VAL A 127 -13.12 -18.21 13.07
C VAL A 127 -11.97 -18.98 12.45
N GLY A 128 -11.99 -19.09 11.11
CA GLY A 128 -10.87 -19.63 10.34
C GLY A 128 -9.82 -18.57 10.04
N PHE A 129 -8.63 -19.02 9.66
CA PHE A 129 -7.57 -18.17 9.12
C PHE A 129 -6.99 -18.85 7.88
N ASN A 130 -6.98 -18.12 6.77
CA ASN A 130 -6.40 -18.55 5.49
C ASN A 130 -5.57 -17.37 4.95
N VAL A 131 -4.45 -17.66 4.31
CA VAL A 131 -3.58 -16.63 3.70
C VAL A 131 -4.22 -15.95 2.48
N ARG A 132 -5.27 -16.55 1.90
CA ARG A 132 -5.89 -16.11 0.63
C ARG A 132 -7.28 -15.51 0.78
N GLU A 133 -8.12 -16.05 1.67
CA GLU A 133 -9.54 -15.68 1.82
C GLU A 133 -9.71 -14.45 2.72
#